data_AF-A0A5J5JUW1-F1
#
_entry.id   AF-A0A5J5JUW1-F1
#
_cell.length_a   1.000
_cell.length_b   1.000
_cell.length_c   1.000
_cell.angle_alpha   90.00
_cell.angle_beta   90.00
_cell.angle_gamma   90.00
#
_symmetry.space_group_name_H-M   'P 1'
#
loop_
_entity.id
_entity.type
_entity.pdbx_description
1 polymer ?
#
loop_
_entity_poly.entity_id
_entity_poly.type
_entity_poly.pdbx_seq_one_letter_code
_entity_poly.pdbx_strand_id
1 'polypeptide(L)'
;MSDGTDTGRYLRLTVDLVVEVLDVDALQAAALAEIRDPQAELDDAERQEQIELVNSDETGAAALQWLIEPDHVLGLVEHVTEVEPREAMLGVEPSDGMLEDEDDHDHDHDHDHEEHGH
;
A
#
# COMPACT_ATOMS: atom_id res chain seq x y z
N MET A 1 16.73 18.77 -35.63
CA MET A 1 16.11 17.72 -34.80
C MET A 1 15.88 18.36 -33.45
N SER A 2 14.63 18.66 -33.14
CA SER A 2 14.26 19.27 -31.86
C SER A 2 14.05 18.13 -30.89
N ASP A 3 15.01 17.92 -29.99
CA ASP A 3 14.84 17.08 -28.81
C ASP A 3 14.03 17.91 -27.79
N GLY A 4 12.74 18.07 -28.10
CA GLY A 4 11.78 18.67 -27.20
C GLY A 4 11.38 17.60 -26.21
N THR A 5 12.04 17.59 -25.06
CA THR A 5 11.62 16.83 -23.89
C THR A 5 10.18 17.24 -23.55
N ASP A 6 9.24 16.40 -23.95
CA ASP A 6 7.85 16.43 -23.52
C ASP A 6 7.86 16.14 -22.02
N THR A 7 8.08 17.19 -21.24
CA THR A 7 8.12 17.21 -19.77
C THR A 7 6.67 17.17 -19.27
N GLY A 8 5.98 16.09 -19.63
CA GLY A 8 4.67 15.75 -19.09
C GLY A 8 4.71 15.85 -17.57
N ARG A 9 3.70 16.48 -16.99
CA ARG A 9 3.60 16.74 -15.54
C ARG A 9 3.36 15.41 -14.83
N TYR A 10 4.41 14.64 -14.58
CA TYR A 10 4.32 13.42 -13.78
C TYR A 10 4.05 13.81 -12.33
N LEU A 11 3.00 13.22 -11.76
CA LEU A 11 2.67 13.32 -10.35
C LEU A 11 2.90 11.94 -9.73
N ARG A 12 3.58 11.92 -8.58
CA ARG A 12 3.73 10.71 -7.78
C ARG A 12 2.69 10.75 -6.65
N LEU A 13 1.79 9.78 -6.65
CA LEU A 13 0.85 9.55 -5.56
C LEU A 13 1.46 8.52 -4.61
N THR A 14 1.48 8.82 -3.31
CA THR A 14 1.81 7.86 -2.25
C THR A 14 0.51 7.64 -1.47
N VAL A 15 0.14 6.37 -1.27
CA VAL A 15 -1.03 5.98 -0.49
C VAL A 15 -0.53 5.22 0.73
N ASP A 16 -0.97 5.66 1.90
CA ASP A 16 -0.83 4.91 3.14
C ASP A 16 -2.20 4.36 3.54
N LEU A 17 -2.29 3.06 3.78
CA LEU A 17 -3.55 2.35 3.99
C LEU A 17 -3.42 1.30 5.07
N VAL A 18 -4.27 1.40 6.09
CA VAL A 18 -4.48 0.36 7.10
C VAL A 18 -5.81 -0.31 6.85
N VAL A 19 -5.81 -1.64 6.82
CA VAL A 19 -7.03 -2.46 6.71
C VAL A 19 -7.20 -3.31 7.96
N GLU A 20 -8.44 -3.35 8.47
CA GLU A 20 -8.80 -4.27 9.55
C GLU A 20 -9.21 -5.62 8.95
N VAL A 21 -8.50 -6.68 9.32
CA VAL A 21 -8.84 -8.05 8.91
C VAL A 21 -9.87 -8.62 9.88
N LEU A 22 -11.12 -8.76 9.41
CA LEU A 22 -12.23 -9.25 10.24
C LEU A 22 -12.29 -10.79 10.33
N ASP A 23 -11.75 -11.48 9.33
CA ASP A 23 -11.74 -12.95 9.24
C ASP A 23 -10.48 -13.41 8.48
N VAL A 24 -9.48 -13.86 9.23
CA VAL A 24 -8.18 -14.30 8.68
C VAL A 24 -8.34 -15.60 7.88
N ASP A 25 -9.17 -16.53 8.36
CA ASP A 25 -9.37 -17.83 7.70
C ASP A 25 -10.01 -17.63 6.32
N ALA A 26 -11.01 -16.74 6.23
CA ALA A 26 -11.64 -16.39 4.96
C ALA A 26 -10.65 -15.69 4.00
N LEU A 27 -9.80 -14.80 4.51
CA LEU A 27 -8.78 -14.10 3.72
C LEU A 27 -7.74 -15.09 3.16
N GLN A 28 -7.22 -15.99 4.00
CA GLN A 28 -6.30 -17.04 3.58
C GLN A 28 -6.94 -17.98 2.56
N ALA A 29 -8.20 -18.38 2.76
CA ALA A 29 -8.91 -19.24 1.82
C ALA A 29 -9.06 -18.60 0.44
N ALA A 30 -9.30 -17.28 0.38
CA ALA A 30 -9.34 -16.54 -0.87
C ALA A 30 -7.97 -16.52 -1.56
N ALA A 31 -6.90 -16.19 -0.83
CA ALA A 31 -5.54 -16.20 -1.39
C ALA A 31 -5.13 -17.59 -1.90
N LEU A 32 -5.46 -18.65 -1.15
CA LEU A 32 -5.20 -20.03 -1.57
C LEU A 32 -5.99 -20.45 -2.82
N ALA A 33 -7.16 -19.85 -3.07
CA ALA A 33 -7.90 -20.09 -4.30
C ALA A 33 -7.16 -19.50 -5.51
N GLU A 34 -6.67 -18.26 -5.38
CA GLU A 34 -5.87 -17.58 -6.42
C GLU A 34 -4.53 -18.30 -6.65
N ILE A 35 -3.81 -18.68 -5.58
CA ILE A 35 -2.56 -19.45 -5.69
C ILE A 35 -2.79 -20.79 -6.40
N ARG A 36 -3.97 -21.41 -6.27
CA ARG A 36 -4.29 -22.67 -6.91
C ARG A 36 -4.87 -22.51 -8.31
N ASP A 37 -5.11 -21.29 -8.76
CA ASP A 37 -5.62 -21.04 -10.10
C ASP A 37 -4.58 -21.49 -11.14
N PRO A 38 -4.98 -22.26 -12.17
CA PRO A 38 -4.05 -22.70 -13.21
C PRO A 38 -3.55 -21.58 -14.12
N GLN A 39 -4.16 -20.39 -14.08
CA GLN A 39 -3.70 -19.17 -14.75
C GLN A 39 -2.64 -18.42 -13.94
N ALA A 40 -2.50 -18.70 -12.64
CA ALA A 40 -1.36 -18.20 -11.89
C ALA A 40 -0.08 -18.78 -12.50
N GLU A 41 0.82 -17.90 -12.94
CA GLU A 41 2.11 -18.23 -13.56
C GLU A 41 3.12 -18.73 -12.51
N LEU A 42 2.75 -19.79 -11.79
CA LEU A 42 3.55 -20.47 -10.78
C LEU A 42 3.80 -21.92 -11.20
N ASP A 43 5.04 -22.36 -11.08
CA ASP A 43 5.36 -23.78 -11.13
C ASP A 43 4.88 -24.52 -9.85
N ASP A 44 4.95 -25.85 -9.87
CA ASP A 44 4.46 -26.67 -8.76
C ASP A 44 5.22 -26.44 -7.44
N ALA A 45 6.53 -26.13 -7.52
CA ALA A 45 7.36 -25.88 -6.34
C ALA A 45 7.08 -24.49 -5.76
N GLU A 46 7.03 -23.47 -6.63
CA GLU A 46 6.67 -22.10 -6.26
C GLU A 46 5.28 -22.06 -5.63
N ARG A 47 4.31 -22.76 -6.22
CA ARG A 47 2.95 -22.84 -5.70
C ARG A 47 2.91 -23.46 -4.31
N GLN A 48 3.66 -24.53 -4.08
CA GLN A 48 3.73 -25.15 -2.76
C GLN A 48 4.33 -24.21 -1.72
N GLU A 49 5.41 -23.50 -2.06
CA GLU A 49 6.02 -22.50 -1.17
C GLU A 49 5.04 -21.37 -0.83
N GLN A 50 4.31 -20.84 -1.82
CA GLN A 50 3.31 -19.79 -1.59
C GLN A 50 2.16 -20.27 -0.69
N ILE A 51 1.68 -21.50 -0.91
CA ILE A 51 0.66 -22.12 -0.05
C ILE A 51 1.18 -22.22 1.39
N GLU A 52 2.42 -22.68 1.58
CA GLU A 52 3.01 -22.79 2.93
C GLU A 52 3.15 -21.42 3.59
N LEU A 53 3.62 -20.42 2.85
CA LEU A 53 3.75 -19.05 3.33
C LEU A 53 2.41 -18.49 3.82
N VAL A 54 1.36 -18.59 3.01
CA VAL A 54 0.01 -18.13 3.36
C VAL A 54 -0.55 -18.87 4.58
N ASN A 55 -0.35 -20.19 4.68
CA ASN A 55 -0.86 -20.97 5.81
C ASN A 55 -0.07 -20.70 7.11
N SER A 56 1.21 -20.33 7.00
CA SER A 56 2.07 -20.06 8.17
C SER A 56 1.87 -18.66 8.75
N ASP A 57 1.30 -17.74 7.98
CA ASP A 57 1.11 -16.36 8.38
C ASP A 57 -0.21 -16.17 9.13
N GLU A 58 -0.12 -16.02 10.44
CA GLU A 58 -1.28 -15.83 11.33
C GLU A 58 -1.90 -14.42 11.21
N THR A 59 -1.21 -13.47 10.58
CA THR A 59 -1.66 -12.08 10.44
C THR A 59 -2.57 -11.86 9.24
N GLY A 60 -2.48 -12.74 8.23
CA GLY A 60 -3.16 -12.57 6.94
C GLY A 60 -2.46 -11.60 5.99
N ALA A 61 -1.31 -11.03 6.35
CA ALA A 61 -0.50 -10.17 5.50
C ALA A 61 -0.05 -10.90 4.21
N ALA A 62 0.39 -12.16 4.31
CA ALA A 62 0.80 -12.95 3.15
C ALA A 62 -0.38 -13.24 2.21
N ALA A 63 -1.56 -13.49 2.78
CA ALA A 63 -2.77 -13.67 1.99
C ALA A 63 -3.18 -12.36 1.28
N LEU A 64 -3.13 -11.23 1.99
CA LEU A 64 -3.48 -9.93 1.43
C LEU A 64 -2.53 -9.51 0.31
N GLN A 65 -1.23 -9.76 0.46
CA GLN A 65 -0.23 -9.53 -0.59
C GLN A 65 -0.58 -10.26 -1.88
N TRP A 66 -1.17 -11.46 -1.78
CA TRP A 66 -1.58 -12.24 -2.95
C TRP A 66 -2.83 -11.71 -3.63
N LEU A 67 -3.74 -11.11 -2.86
CA LEU A 67 -5.05 -10.66 -3.35
C LEU A 67 -5.04 -9.25 -3.94
N ILE A 68 -3.98 -8.47 -3.70
CA ILE A 68 -3.90 -7.10 -4.21
C ILE A 68 -2.86 -7.00 -5.32
N GLU A 69 -3.33 -6.69 -6.52
CA GLU A 69 -2.49 -6.41 -7.68
C GLU A 69 -2.17 -4.91 -7.82
N PRO A 70 -1.05 -4.53 -8.46
CA PRO A 70 -0.74 -3.14 -8.79
C PRO A 70 -1.85 -2.45 -9.59
N ASP A 71 -2.57 -3.18 -10.43
CA ASP A 71 -3.70 -2.66 -11.21
C ASP A 71 -4.86 -2.18 -10.31
N HIS A 72 -5.04 -2.75 -9.12
CA HIS A 72 -6.02 -2.24 -8.15
C HIS A 72 -5.68 -0.82 -7.70
N VAL A 73 -4.39 -0.46 -7.64
CA VAL A 73 -3.94 0.90 -7.32
C VAL A 73 -4.18 1.85 -8.49
N LEU A 74 -4.04 1.37 -9.73
CA LEU A 74 -4.37 2.18 -10.91
C LEU A 74 -5.86 2.55 -10.94
N GLY A 75 -6.73 1.66 -10.43
CA GLY A 75 -8.15 1.91 -10.20
C GLY A 75 -8.46 3.21 -9.42
N LEU A 76 -7.54 3.68 -8.57
CA LEU A 76 -7.73 4.92 -7.81
C LEU A 76 -7.85 6.15 -8.71
N VAL A 77 -7.21 6.15 -9.88
CA VAL A 77 -7.19 7.31 -10.79
C VAL A 77 -8.01 7.11 -12.06
N GLU A 78 -8.58 5.92 -12.28
CA GLU A 78 -9.39 5.60 -13.47
C GLU A 78 -10.59 6.55 -13.65
N HIS A 79 -11.11 7.13 -12.57
CA HIS A 79 -12.23 8.07 -12.62
C HIS A 79 -11.82 9.49 -13.08
N VAL A 80 -10.53 9.80 -13.18
CA VAL A 80 -10.02 11.11 -13.57
C VAL A 80 -9.69 11.11 -15.06
N THR A 81 -10.57 11.70 -15.87
CA THR A 81 -10.48 11.64 -17.35
C THR A 81 -9.20 12.23 -17.94
N GLU A 82 -8.55 13.16 -17.25
CA GLU A 82 -7.31 13.82 -17.71
C GLU A 82 -6.03 13.15 -17.18
N VAL A 83 -6.13 12.01 -16.49
CA VAL A 83 -4.98 11.27 -15.95
C VAL A 83 -4.88 9.90 -16.61
N GLU A 84 -3.72 9.63 -17.19
CA GLU A 84 -3.37 8.29 -17.67
C GLU A 84 -2.41 7.62 -16.67
N PRO A 85 -2.83 6.57 -15.94
CA PRO A 85 -1.93 5.80 -15.10
C PRO A 85 -0.77 5.20 -15.91
N ARG A 86 0.44 5.19 -15.34
CA ARG A 86 1.65 4.70 -16.02
C ARG A 86 2.33 3.54 -15.32
N GLU A 87 2.41 3.59 -13.99
CA GLU A 87 3.09 2.60 -13.16
C GLU A 87 2.44 2.60 -11.78
N ALA A 88 2.34 1.43 -11.15
CA ALA A 88 2.03 1.27 -9.75
C ALA A 88 3.01 0.29 -9.10
N MET A 89 3.41 0.59 -7.87
CA MET A 89 4.12 -0.33 -7.00
C MET A 89 3.34 -0.45 -5.70
N LEU A 90 3.23 -1.67 -5.19
CA LEU A 90 2.53 -1.98 -3.96
C LEU A 90 3.44 -2.80 -3.04
N GLY A 91 3.47 -2.43 -1.76
CA GLY A 91 4.06 -3.21 -0.68
C GLY A 91 3.00 -3.48 0.39
N VAL A 92 3.01 -4.68 0.97
CA VAL A 92 2.11 -5.07 2.07
C VAL A 92 2.97 -5.49 3.24
N GLU A 93 2.77 -4.85 4.39
CA GLU A 93 3.49 -5.11 5.63
C GLU A 93 2.49 -5.21 6.80
N PRO A 94 2.76 -6.01 7.84
CA PRO A 94 1.94 -6.03 9.05
C PRO A 94 1.98 -4.67 9.76
N SER A 95 0.84 -4.22 10.30
CA SER A 95 0.75 -3.00 11.11
C SER A 95 0.28 -3.31 12.54
N ASP A 96 0.87 -2.61 13.51
CA ASP A 96 0.48 -2.65 14.93
C ASP A 96 -0.74 -1.76 15.25
N GLY A 97 -1.27 -0.99 14.28
CA GLY A 97 -2.38 -0.09 14.55
C GLY A 97 -2.81 0.82 13.39
N MET A 98 -3.66 1.79 13.72
CA MET A 98 -4.11 2.84 12.80
C MET A 98 -2.94 3.73 12.38
N LEU A 99 -3.10 4.42 11.25
CA LEU A 99 -2.18 5.49 10.86
C LEU A 99 -2.08 6.49 12.02
N GLU A 100 -0.86 6.85 12.40
CA GLU A 100 -0.65 7.90 13.40
C GLU A 100 -1.29 9.20 12.85
N ASP A 101 -2.27 9.75 13.56
CA ASP A 101 -2.74 11.10 13.28
C ASP A 101 -1.54 12.04 13.49
N GLU A 102 -1.09 12.74 12.45
CA GLU A 102 0.03 13.71 12.51
C GLU A 102 -0.28 14.96 13.38
N ASP A 103 -1.28 14.91 14.27
CA ASP A 103 -1.76 16.00 15.11
C ASP A 103 -1.36 15.81 16.59
N ASP A 104 -0.07 15.93 16.87
CA ASP A 104 0.42 16.36 18.19
C ASP A 104 1.67 17.25 18.01
N HIS A 105 1.57 18.21 17.09
CA HIS A 105 2.43 19.39 17.12
C HIS A 105 1.85 20.38 18.15
N ASP A 106 2.07 20.11 19.44
CA ASP A 106 2.03 21.14 20.47
C ASP A 106 3.14 22.16 20.16
N HIS A 107 2.76 23.17 19.37
CA HIS A 107 3.50 24.40 19.20
C HIS A 107 3.48 25.16 20.53
N ASP A 108 4.42 24.84 21.42
CA ASP A 108 4.85 25.77 22.46
C ASP A 108 5.67 26.90 21.81
N HIS A 109 4.96 27.75 21.06
CA HIS A 109 5.34 29.13 20.80
C HIS A 109 4.64 30.00 21.83
N ASP A 110 5.20 30.08 23.04
CA ASP A 110 5.03 31.30 23.82
C ASP A 110 6.36 32.05 23.92
N HIS A 111 6.37 33.13 23.16
CA HIS A 111 7.31 34.21 23.21
C HIS A 111 7.10 34.96 24.53
N ASP A 112 8.12 35.03 25.39
CA ASP A 112 8.21 36.15 26.31
C ASP A 112 9.55 36.86 26.16
N HIS A 113 9.46 38.03 25.54
CA HIS A 113 10.51 38.99 25.30
C HIS A 113 10.23 40.19 26.21
N GLU A 114 11.27 40.62 26.94
CA GLU A 114 11.45 41.92 27.62
C GLU A 114 10.75 42.12 28.98
N GLU A 115 11.55 42.37 30.04
CA GLU A 115 11.74 43.76 30.49
C GLU A 115 13.02 43.94 31.33
N HIS A 116 13.67 45.08 31.07
CA HIS A 116 14.80 45.67 31.76
C HIS A 116 14.50 46.07 33.22
N GLY A 117 15.51 45.91 34.09
CA GLY A 117 15.85 46.88 35.14
C GLY A 117 15.28 46.67 36.55
N HIS A 118 16.15 46.42 37.54
CA HIS A 118 16.59 47.42 38.53
C HIS A 118 17.81 46.92 39.30
#